data_AF-A0A935R7V4-F1
#
_entry.id   AF-A0A935R7V4-F1
#
_cell.length_a   1.000
_cell.length_b   1.000
_cell.length_c   1.000
_cell.angle_alpha   90.00
_cell.angle_beta   90.00
_cell.angle_gamma   90.00
#
_symmetry.space_group_name_H-M   'P 1'
#
loop_
_entity.id
_entity.type
_entity.pdbx_description
1 polymer ?
#
loop_
_entity_poly.entity_id
_entity_poly.type
_entity_poly.pdbx_seq_one_letter_code
_entity_poly.pdbx_strand_id
1 'polypeptide(L)'
;MHRQSFMVLPQDAGNMKGARALARLNGRMLRVFSQRTAGTLRAALPLPLRMALPQLESVLALNVGKEVQKDTLVILHACEHAAGKHPHWSHVLPQLLNRAREVDEAFLSRVGAFPVGIVIRYEELAPVRSQRIRLLYDAARKIRAAQDRESRMRGAIQAAFSQDEIAELLYQLFALYAEETRSVSRSVRLPLMLIPLREFIAQELFKIMLRVARPLSLEIATVACRTRAPMTDEQERLPSFTA
;
A
#
# COMPACT_ATOMS: atom_id res chain seq x y z
N MET A 1 27.93 -45.11 -17.21
CA MET A 1 27.93 -43.66 -17.47
C MET A 1 26.77 -43.02 -16.74
N HIS A 2 27.08 -42.16 -15.77
CA HIS A 2 26.12 -41.47 -14.90
C HIS A 2 25.30 -40.42 -15.64
N ARG A 3 23.99 -40.35 -15.37
CA ARG A 3 23.23 -39.10 -15.42
C ARG A 3 22.51 -38.93 -14.08
N GLN A 4 23.04 -38.02 -13.27
CA GLN A 4 22.44 -37.59 -12.02
C GLN A 4 21.10 -36.91 -12.29
N SER A 5 20.11 -37.35 -11.52
CA SER A 5 18.87 -36.66 -11.23
C SER A 5 19.14 -35.24 -10.73
N PHE A 6 18.57 -34.24 -11.39
CA PHE A 6 18.22 -32.98 -10.75
C PHE A 6 16.69 -32.87 -10.76
N MET A 7 16.09 -33.49 -9.75
CA MET A 7 14.73 -33.21 -9.34
C MET A 7 14.76 -31.85 -8.64
N VAL A 8 14.63 -30.77 -9.42
CA VAL A 8 14.38 -29.43 -8.88
C VAL A 8 12.97 -29.46 -8.30
N LEU A 9 12.87 -29.71 -7.00
CA LEU A 9 11.65 -29.45 -6.24
C LEU A 9 11.32 -27.94 -6.35
N PRO A 10 10.04 -27.56 -6.45
CA PRO A 10 9.64 -26.21 -6.86
C PRO A 10 10.00 -25.19 -5.77
N GLN A 11 11.12 -24.48 -5.95
CA GLN A 11 11.50 -23.30 -5.16
C GLN A 11 10.45 -22.16 -5.28
N ASP A 12 9.53 -22.22 -6.24
CA ASP A 12 8.53 -21.18 -6.51
C ASP A 12 7.36 -21.13 -5.52
N ALA A 13 6.97 -22.26 -4.92
CA ALA A 13 5.79 -22.30 -4.05
C ALA A 13 6.01 -21.61 -2.69
N GLY A 14 7.24 -21.68 -2.15
CA GLY A 14 7.66 -20.96 -0.95
C GLY A 14 7.88 -19.47 -1.22
N ASN A 15 8.47 -19.15 -2.37
CA ASN A 15 8.78 -17.78 -2.81
C ASN A 15 7.51 -16.89 -2.85
N MET A 16 6.40 -17.44 -3.37
CA MET A 16 5.15 -16.70 -3.50
C MET A 16 4.33 -16.56 -2.21
N LYS A 17 4.59 -17.36 -1.17
CA LYS A 17 3.89 -17.22 0.12
C LYS A 17 4.29 -15.93 0.84
N GLY A 18 5.60 -15.62 0.85
CA GLY A 18 6.14 -14.39 1.42
C GLY A 18 5.61 -13.14 0.71
N ALA A 19 5.68 -13.14 -0.63
CA ALA A 19 5.17 -12.04 -1.45
C ALA A 19 3.68 -11.76 -1.21
N ARG A 20 2.84 -12.81 -1.15
CA ARG A 20 1.41 -12.66 -0.82
C ARG A 20 1.18 -12.15 0.60
N ALA A 21 2.00 -12.57 1.57
CA ALA A 21 1.90 -12.06 2.93
C ALA A 21 2.23 -10.57 3.02
N LEU A 22 3.25 -10.10 2.28
CA LEU A 22 3.60 -8.69 2.16
C LEU A 22 2.49 -7.89 1.48
N ALA A 23 1.94 -8.39 0.37
CA ALA A 23 0.81 -7.75 -0.31
C ALA A 23 -0.43 -7.63 0.59
N ARG A 24 -0.75 -8.67 1.37
CA ARG A 24 -1.84 -8.62 2.37
C ARG A 24 -1.57 -7.59 3.46
N LEU A 25 -0.32 -7.47 3.92
CA LEU A 25 0.08 -6.48 4.92
C LEU A 25 -0.10 -5.06 4.36
N ASN A 26 0.43 -4.79 3.16
CA ASN A 26 0.24 -3.52 2.46
C ASN A 26 -1.25 -3.17 2.32
N GLY A 27 -2.07 -4.13 1.86
CA GLY A 27 -3.50 -3.91 1.72
C GLY A 27 -4.24 -3.67 3.04
N ARG A 28 -3.76 -4.19 4.17
CA ARG A 28 -4.29 -3.82 5.50
C ARG A 28 -3.91 -2.38 5.87
N MET A 29 -2.66 -1.98 5.65
CA MET A 29 -2.20 -0.62 5.93
C MET A 29 -3.00 0.42 5.13
N LEU A 30 -3.20 0.18 3.83
CA LEU A 30 -3.97 1.07 2.97
C LEU A 30 -5.45 1.18 3.38
N ARG A 31 -6.06 0.07 3.83
CA ARG A 31 -7.42 0.08 4.37
C ARG A 31 -7.53 0.89 5.66
N VAL A 32 -6.59 0.71 6.60
CA VAL A 32 -6.57 1.49 7.84
C VAL A 32 -6.38 2.97 7.55
N PHE A 33 -5.47 3.31 6.61
CA PHE A 33 -5.28 4.68 6.16
C PHE A 33 -6.58 5.28 5.62
N SER A 34 -7.22 4.61 4.66
CA SER A 34 -8.48 5.07 4.08
C SER A 34 -9.61 5.22 5.10
N GLN A 35 -9.74 4.26 6.04
CA GLN A 35 -10.74 4.33 7.11
C GLN A 35 -10.52 5.54 8.02
N ARG A 36 -9.28 5.81 8.44
CA ARG A 36 -8.94 6.99 9.24
C ARG A 36 -9.20 8.29 8.47
N THR A 37 -8.80 8.35 7.19
CA THR A 37 -9.09 9.48 6.31
C THR A 37 -10.59 9.74 6.18
N ALA A 38 -11.39 8.70 5.91
CA ALA A 38 -12.84 8.82 5.79
C ALA A 38 -13.49 9.29 7.11
N GLY A 39 -13.05 8.75 8.25
CA GLY A 39 -13.50 9.18 9.57
C GLY A 39 -13.20 10.65 9.85
N THR A 40 -11.97 11.10 9.56
CA THR A 40 -11.59 12.51 9.70
C THR A 40 -12.34 13.42 8.73
N LEU A 41 -12.54 12.98 7.48
CA LEU A 41 -13.33 13.72 6.49
C LEU A 41 -14.78 13.88 6.94
N ARG A 42 -15.41 12.81 7.44
CA ARG A 42 -16.78 12.86 7.97
C ARG A 42 -16.92 13.90 9.08
N ALA A 43 -15.94 13.98 9.99
CA ALA A 43 -15.93 14.96 11.06
C ALA A 43 -15.73 16.40 10.53
N ALA A 44 -14.96 16.59 9.46
CA ALA A 44 -14.66 17.90 8.89
C ALA A 44 -15.76 18.46 7.97
N LEU A 45 -16.55 17.60 7.31
CA LEU A 45 -17.53 18.05 6.32
C LEU A 45 -18.76 18.73 6.97
N PRO A 46 -19.33 19.78 6.34
CA PRO A 46 -20.63 20.34 6.70
C PRO A 46 -21.77 19.31 6.64
N LEU A 47 -22.82 19.51 7.45
CA LEU A 47 -23.95 18.57 7.61
C LEU A 47 -24.57 18.08 6.29
N PRO A 48 -24.82 18.91 5.26
CA PRO A 48 -25.39 18.43 3.99
C PRO A 48 -24.47 17.46 3.25
N LEU A 49 -23.15 17.67 3.30
CA LEU A 49 -22.17 16.79 2.66
C LEU A 49 -21.97 15.49 3.45
N ARG A 50 -22.18 15.51 4.77
CA ARG A 50 -22.21 14.29 5.59
C ARG A 50 -23.33 13.33 5.18
N MET A 51 -24.47 13.86 4.72
CA MET A 51 -25.62 13.03 4.31
C MET A 51 -25.39 12.29 2.98
N ALA A 52 -24.58 12.85 2.08
CA ALA A 52 -24.17 12.19 0.83
C ALA A 52 -23.01 11.18 1.02
N LEU A 53 -22.39 11.18 2.20
CA LEU A 53 -21.18 10.41 2.48
C LEU A 53 -21.36 8.88 2.44
N PRO A 54 -22.50 8.27 2.85
CA PRO A 54 -22.65 6.81 2.78
C PRO A 54 -22.48 6.24 1.37
N GLN A 55 -22.94 6.97 0.34
CA GLN A 55 -22.75 6.56 -1.06
C GLN A 55 -21.28 6.70 -1.47
N LEU A 56 -20.63 7.81 -1.09
CA LEU A 56 -19.20 8.02 -1.33
C LEU A 56 -18.33 6.97 -0.63
N GLU A 57 -18.70 6.54 0.58
CA GLU A 57 -17.97 5.51 1.33
C GLU A 57 -17.94 4.17 0.61
N SER A 58 -19.02 3.81 -0.07
CA SER A 58 -19.07 2.59 -0.90
C SER A 58 -18.09 2.66 -2.09
N VAL A 59 -18.03 3.82 -2.76
CA VAL A 59 -17.10 4.09 -3.86
C VAL A 59 -15.65 4.14 -3.35
N LEU A 60 -15.42 4.75 -2.18
CA LEU A 60 -14.10 4.78 -1.53
C LEU A 60 -13.63 3.36 -1.18
N ALA A 61 -14.50 2.50 -0.66
CA ALA A 61 -14.17 1.12 -0.36
C ALA A 61 -13.78 0.33 -1.63
N LEU A 62 -14.52 0.52 -2.72
CA LEU A 62 -14.19 -0.06 -4.03
C LEU A 62 -12.85 0.48 -4.56
N ASN A 63 -12.60 1.79 -4.40
CA ASN A 63 -11.33 2.41 -4.81
C ASN A 63 -10.14 1.86 -4.00
N VAL A 64 -10.30 1.63 -2.69
CA VAL A 64 -9.26 0.99 -1.88
C VAL A 64 -9.01 -0.43 -2.37
N GLY A 65 -10.07 -1.21 -2.66
CA GLY A 65 -9.92 -2.55 -3.22
C GLY A 65 -9.10 -2.56 -4.52
N LYS A 66 -9.39 -1.60 -5.41
CA LYS A 66 -8.66 -1.36 -6.65
C LYS A 66 -7.18 -1.04 -6.40
N GLU A 67 -6.87 -0.13 -5.48
CA GLU A 67 -5.49 0.24 -5.16
C GLU A 67 -4.72 -0.92 -4.49
N VAL A 68 -5.37 -1.71 -3.64
CA VAL A 68 -4.77 -2.94 -3.08
C VAL A 68 -4.42 -3.94 -4.18
N GLN A 69 -5.27 -4.09 -5.20
CA GLN A 69 -5.00 -4.97 -6.34
C GLN A 69 -3.78 -4.49 -7.14
N LYS A 70 -3.68 -3.18 -7.42
CA LYS A 70 -2.52 -2.60 -8.11
C LYS A 70 -1.23 -2.81 -7.33
N ASP A 71 -1.22 -2.48 -6.04
CA ASP A 71 -0.04 -2.65 -5.19
C ASP A 71 0.37 -4.12 -5.07
N THR A 72 -0.61 -5.03 -5.04
CA THR A 72 -0.35 -6.47 -5.04
C THR A 72 0.41 -6.88 -6.29
N LEU A 73 0.03 -6.39 -7.48
CA LEU A 73 0.73 -6.70 -8.73
C LEU A 73 2.19 -6.22 -8.68
N VAL A 74 2.43 -5.01 -8.16
CA VAL A 74 3.79 -4.45 -8.01
C VAL A 74 4.63 -5.31 -7.06
N ILE A 75 4.07 -5.66 -5.89
CA ILE A 75 4.78 -6.45 -4.87
C ILE A 75 5.10 -7.86 -5.37
N LEU A 76 4.14 -8.53 -6.02
CA LEU A 76 4.37 -9.86 -6.57
C LEU A 76 5.47 -9.83 -7.64
N HIS A 77 5.37 -8.89 -8.59
CA HIS A 77 6.38 -8.74 -9.63
C HIS A 77 7.77 -8.43 -9.05
N ALA A 78 7.84 -7.58 -8.01
CA ALA A 78 9.08 -7.27 -7.30
C ALA A 78 9.70 -8.51 -6.65
N CYS A 79 8.89 -9.32 -5.97
CA CYS A 79 9.37 -10.51 -5.28
C CYS A 79 9.79 -11.63 -6.23
N GLU A 80 9.07 -11.82 -7.34
CA GLU A 80 9.43 -12.78 -8.40
C GLU A 80 10.83 -12.49 -8.98
N HIS A 81 11.20 -11.22 -9.07
CA HIS A 81 12.48 -10.76 -9.62
C HIS A 81 13.48 -10.30 -8.55
N ALA A 82 13.26 -10.67 -7.28
CA ALA A 82 14.10 -10.19 -6.18
C ALA A 82 15.55 -10.70 -6.26
N ALA A 83 15.73 -11.96 -6.69
CA ALA A 83 17.04 -12.62 -6.82
C ALA A 83 17.84 -12.17 -8.06
N GLY A 84 17.23 -11.40 -8.97
CA GLY A 84 17.88 -10.90 -10.18
C GLY A 84 18.57 -9.55 -10.00
N LYS A 85 19.29 -9.11 -11.05
CA LYS A 85 19.78 -7.72 -11.16
C LYS A 85 18.61 -6.75 -11.10
N HIS A 86 18.89 -5.48 -10.75
CA HIS A 86 17.87 -4.43 -10.77
C HIS A 86 17.10 -4.43 -12.09
N PRO A 87 15.77 -4.21 -12.06
CA PRO A 87 14.96 -4.23 -13.26
C PRO A 87 15.42 -3.13 -14.22
N HIS A 88 15.42 -3.42 -15.51
CA HIS A 88 15.39 -2.37 -16.52
C HIS A 88 14.03 -1.68 -16.46
N TRP A 89 13.98 -0.50 -15.83
CA TRP A 89 12.75 0.26 -15.66
C TRP A 89 12.06 0.62 -16.98
N SER A 90 12.82 0.69 -18.08
CA SER A 90 12.29 0.87 -19.45
C SER A 90 11.33 -0.25 -19.87
N HIS A 91 11.44 -1.45 -19.31
CA HIS A 91 10.57 -2.58 -19.62
C HIS A 91 9.52 -2.84 -18.53
N VAL A 92 9.91 -2.77 -17.26
CA VAL A 92 9.01 -3.11 -16.13
C VAL A 92 7.95 -2.05 -15.89
N LEU A 93 8.32 -0.77 -15.92
CA LEU A 93 7.39 0.31 -15.59
C LEU A 93 6.20 0.39 -16.56
N PRO A 94 6.39 0.34 -17.90
CA PRO A 94 5.25 0.34 -18.83
C PRO A 94 4.30 -0.84 -18.61
N GLN A 95 4.83 -2.04 -18.31
CA GLN A 95 4.01 -3.21 -18.04
C GLN A 95 3.15 -3.01 -16.79
N LEU A 96 3.75 -2.56 -15.68
CA LEU A 96 3.02 -2.31 -14.43
C LEU A 96 2.01 -1.17 -14.56
N LEU A 97 2.32 -0.12 -15.33
CA LEU A 97 1.38 0.96 -15.63
C LEU A 97 0.18 0.46 -16.45
N ASN A 98 0.43 -0.38 -17.47
CA ASN A 98 -0.63 -0.98 -18.27
C ASN A 98 -1.53 -1.90 -17.43
N ARG A 99 -0.95 -2.74 -16.56
CA ARG A 99 -1.72 -3.55 -15.62
C ARG A 99 -2.53 -2.71 -14.63
N ALA A 100 -1.97 -1.61 -14.14
CA ALA A 100 -2.71 -0.68 -13.29
C ALA A 100 -3.89 -0.03 -14.04
N ARG A 101 -3.73 0.23 -15.34
CA ARG A 101 -4.81 0.72 -16.21
C ARG A 101 -5.92 -0.31 -16.39
N GLU A 102 -5.59 -1.59 -16.66
CA GLU A 102 -6.58 -2.68 -16.73
C GLU A 102 -7.43 -2.76 -15.44
N VAL A 103 -6.78 -2.60 -14.28
CA VAL A 103 -7.46 -2.58 -12.97
C VAL A 103 -8.36 -1.33 -12.81
N ASP A 104 -7.92 -0.17 -13.30
CA ASP A 104 -8.75 1.04 -13.33
C ASP A 104 -9.99 0.86 -14.23
N GLU A 105 -9.84 0.30 -15.42
CA GLU A 105 -10.94 0.05 -16.37
C GLU A 105 -11.97 -0.94 -15.82
N ALA A 106 -11.50 -2.03 -15.19
CA ALA A 106 -12.36 -3.00 -14.52
C ALA A 106 -13.08 -2.41 -13.29
N PHE A 107 -12.49 -1.41 -12.62
CA PHE A 107 -13.17 -0.68 -11.56
C PHE A 107 -14.25 0.25 -12.11
N LEU A 108 -13.95 1.01 -13.17
CA LEU A 108 -14.90 1.94 -13.78
C LEU A 108 -16.14 1.21 -14.31
N SER A 109 -15.99 0.01 -14.88
CA SER A 109 -17.12 -0.81 -15.32
C SER A 109 -18.02 -1.27 -14.16
N ARG A 110 -17.46 -1.48 -12.97
CA ARG A 110 -18.18 -1.95 -11.76
C ARG A 110 -18.88 -0.84 -10.99
N VAL A 111 -18.36 0.40 -11.04
CA VAL A 111 -18.99 1.55 -10.38
C VAL A 111 -20.25 2.02 -11.12
N GLY A 112 -20.51 1.48 -12.32
CA GLY A 112 -21.74 1.71 -13.08
C GLY A 112 -21.88 3.14 -13.58
N ALA A 113 -23.07 3.51 -14.09
CA ALA A 113 -23.41 4.87 -14.49
C ALA A 113 -23.53 5.79 -13.26
N PHE A 114 -22.41 6.05 -12.58
CA PHE A 114 -22.31 7.14 -11.63
C PHE A 114 -22.71 8.42 -12.39
N PRO A 115 -23.56 9.29 -11.84
CA PRO A 115 -24.16 10.42 -12.57
C PRO A 115 -23.15 11.52 -12.97
N VAL A 116 -21.86 11.24 -12.79
CA VAL A 116 -20.72 12.13 -13.01
C VAL A 116 -19.69 11.36 -13.83
N GLY A 117 -19.40 11.83 -15.05
CA GLY A 117 -18.41 11.18 -15.91
C GLY A 117 -17.00 11.33 -15.33
N ILE A 118 -16.30 10.21 -15.10
CA ILE A 118 -14.89 10.21 -14.68
C ILE A 118 -14.04 10.00 -15.92
N VAL A 119 -13.25 10.98 -16.33
CA VAL A 119 -12.32 10.85 -17.47
C VAL A 119 -10.90 10.84 -16.92
N ILE A 120 -10.36 9.65 -16.65
CA ILE A 120 -9.01 9.50 -16.10
C ILE A 120 -7.98 9.93 -17.15
N ARG A 121 -7.28 11.04 -16.90
CA ARG A 121 -6.14 11.50 -17.71
C ARG A 121 -4.88 10.80 -17.24
N TYR A 122 -4.61 9.62 -17.81
CA TYR A 122 -3.50 8.76 -17.38
C TYR A 122 -2.13 9.43 -17.53
N GLU A 123 -2.00 10.35 -18.47
CA GLU A 123 -0.79 11.13 -18.74
C GLU A 123 -0.44 12.04 -17.56
N GLU A 124 -1.45 12.64 -16.92
CA GLU A 124 -1.26 13.49 -15.74
C GLU A 124 -0.94 12.66 -14.48
N LEU A 125 -1.41 11.41 -14.43
CA LEU A 125 -1.18 10.50 -13.31
C LEU A 125 0.15 9.75 -13.43
N ALA A 126 0.67 9.61 -14.65
CA ALA A 126 1.83 8.79 -14.95
C ALA A 126 3.07 9.12 -14.10
N PRO A 127 3.44 10.41 -13.84
CA PRO A 127 4.61 10.73 -13.03
C PRO A 127 4.49 10.22 -11.58
N VAL A 128 3.38 10.56 -10.91
CA VAL A 128 3.12 10.18 -9.51
C VAL A 128 3.00 8.66 -9.38
N ARG A 129 2.28 8.02 -10.30
CA ARG A 129 2.09 6.57 -10.31
C ARG A 129 3.41 5.84 -10.55
N SER A 130 4.25 6.36 -11.44
CA SER A 130 5.59 5.79 -11.68
C SER A 130 6.47 5.86 -10.45
N GLN A 131 6.45 6.99 -9.74
CA GLN A 131 7.20 7.14 -8.49
C GLN A 131 6.70 6.16 -7.42
N ARG A 132 5.38 6.05 -7.24
CA ARG A 132 4.79 5.13 -6.26
C ARG A 132 5.11 3.66 -6.58
N ILE A 133 5.02 3.27 -7.85
CA ILE A 133 5.38 1.92 -8.31
C ILE A 133 6.85 1.64 -7.98
N ARG A 134 7.77 2.56 -8.33
CA ARG A 134 9.21 2.37 -8.07
C ARG A 134 9.49 2.22 -6.57
N LEU A 135 8.95 3.13 -5.77
CA LEU A 135 9.16 3.13 -4.32
C LEU A 135 8.65 1.82 -3.67
N LEU A 136 7.43 1.41 -4.03
CA LEU A 136 6.85 0.16 -3.52
C LEU A 136 7.62 -1.08 -3.99
N TYR A 137 8.04 -1.09 -5.25
CA TYR A 137 8.79 -2.18 -5.85
C TYR A 137 10.15 -2.38 -5.17
N ASP A 138 10.90 -1.29 -4.98
CA ASP A 138 12.22 -1.34 -4.35
C ASP A 138 12.10 -1.76 -2.88
N ALA A 139 11.09 -1.26 -2.17
CA ALA A 139 10.80 -1.71 -0.81
C ALA A 139 10.48 -3.21 -0.74
N ALA A 140 9.62 -3.70 -1.64
CA ALA A 140 9.26 -5.10 -1.70
C ALA A 140 10.47 -6.00 -2.01
N ARG A 141 11.37 -5.57 -2.91
CA ARG A 141 12.63 -6.29 -3.17
C ARG A 141 13.55 -6.31 -1.96
N LYS A 142 13.72 -5.17 -1.27
CA LYS A 142 14.57 -5.08 -0.08
C LYS A 142 14.07 -6.01 1.04
N ILE A 143 12.76 -6.01 1.30
CA ILE A 143 12.13 -6.91 2.28
C ILE A 143 12.29 -8.37 1.85
N ARG A 144 12.10 -8.67 0.56
CA ARG A 144 12.24 -10.03 0.04
C ARG A 144 13.67 -10.57 0.22
N ALA A 145 14.68 -9.77 -0.13
CA ALA A 145 16.08 -10.14 0.04
C ALA A 145 16.45 -10.38 1.51
N ALA A 146 15.84 -9.64 2.45
CA ALA A 146 16.03 -9.87 3.88
C ALA A 146 15.30 -11.13 4.38
N GLN A 147 14.15 -11.49 3.77
CA GLN A 147 13.36 -12.65 4.14
C GLN A 147 14.07 -13.99 3.85
N ASP A 148 15.04 -14.02 2.94
CA ASP A 148 15.84 -15.23 2.71
C ASP A 148 16.74 -15.57 3.91
N ARG A 149 16.98 -14.60 4.81
CA ARG A 149 17.74 -14.76 6.07
C ARG A 149 16.84 -14.86 7.29
N GLU A 150 15.65 -14.26 7.21
CA GLU A 150 14.70 -14.14 8.32
C GLU A 150 13.44 -14.98 8.07
N SER A 151 13.17 -15.96 8.95
CA SER A 151 12.01 -16.85 8.82
C SER A 151 10.64 -16.14 8.92
N ARG A 152 10.60 -14.92 9.49
CA ARG A 152 9.37 -14.16 9.75
C ARG A 152 9.37 -12.82 9.02
N MET A 153 8.22 -12.44 8.45
CA MET A 153 8.00 -11.16 7.76
C MET A 153 8.41 -9.94 8.60
N ARG A 154 8.14 -9.95 9.90
CA ARG A 154 8.55 -8.87 10.81
C ARG A 154 10.08 -8.73 10.87
N GLY A 155 10.79 -9.85 11.02
CA GLY A 155 12.26 -9.85 11.03
C GLY A 155 12.81 -9.36 9.70
N ALA A 156 12.23 -9.79 8.58
CA ALA A 156 12.63 -9.31 7.25
C ALA A 156 12.46 -7.79 7.09
N ILE A 157 11.38 -7.22 7.62
CA ILE A 157 11.16 -5.77 7.63
C ILE A 157 12.21 -5.05 8.49
N GLN A 158 12.48 -5.55 9.71
CA GLN A 158 13.47 -4.97 10.63
C GLN A 158 14.91 -5.07 10.08
N ALA A 159 15.22 -6.14 9.37
CA ALA A 159 16.51 -6.31 8.71
C ALA A 159 16.64 -5.43 7.45
N ALA A 160 15.53 -5.12 6.78
CA ALA A 160 15.51 -4.26 5.60
C ALA A 160 15.51 -2.75 5.94
N PHE A 161 14.94 -2.35 7.07
CA PHE A 161 14.74 -0.93 7.40
C PHE A 161 14.89 -0.65 8.89
N SER A 162 15.47 0.50 9.21
CA SER A 162 15.30 1.11 10.53
C SER A 162 13.84 1.56 10.74
N GLN A 163 13.48 1.83 11.99
CA GLN A 163 12.14 2.34 12.32
C GLN A 163 11.83 3.67 11.60
N ASP A 164 12.81 4.57 11.51
CA ASP A 164 12.62 5.86 10.86
C ASP A 164 12.53 5.71 9.34
N GLU A 165 13.34 4.83 8.75
CA GLU A 165 13.29 4.55 7.31
C GLU A 165 11.94 3.97 6.89
N ILE A 166 11.37 3.03 7.65
CA ILE A 166 10.06 2.48 7.32
C ILE A 166 8.93 3.49 7.55
N ALA A 167 9.02 4.31 8.61
CA ALA A 167 8.04 5.38 8.83
C ALA A 167 8.04 6.38 7.66
N GLU A 168 9.22 6.76 7.18
CA GLU A 168 9.37 7.68 6.07
C GLU A 168 8.92 7.07 4.74
N LEU A 169 9.27 5.81 4.47
CA LEU A 169 8.78 5.05 3.31
C LEU A 169 7.25 5.00 3.27
N LEU A 170 6.61 4.64 4.38
CA LEU A 170 5.16 4.56 4.47
C LEU A 170 4.51 5.93 4.27
N TYR A 171 5.10 6.98 4.87
CA TYR A 171 4.63 8.34 4.68
C TYR A 171 4.68 8.75 3.22
N GLN A 172 5.78 8.49 2.52
CA GLN A 172 5.93 8.80 1.10
C GLN A 172 4.92 8.03 0.24
N LEU A 173 4.70 6.74 0.50
CA LEU A 173 3.69 5.96 -0.21
C LEU A 173 2.27 6.52 -0.01
N PHE A 174 1.91 6.91 1.21
CA PHE A 174 0.62 7.54 1.48
C PHE A 174 0.50 8.95 0.88
N ALA A 175 1.58 9.74 0.88
CA ALA A 175 1.60 11.06 0.27
C ALA A 175 1.41 10.98 -1.26
N LEU A 176 2.11 10.06 -1.92
CA LEU A 176 1.93 9.80 -3.35
C LEU A 176 0.51 9.32 -3.67
N TYR A 177 -0.08 8.47 -2.83
CA TYR A 177 -1.48 8.08 -2.98
C TYR A 177 -2.46 9.26 -2.79
N ALA A 178 -2.18 10.17 -1.86
CA ALA A 178 -2.96 11.39 -1.67
C ALA A 178 -2.88 12.31 -2.90
N GLU A 179 -1.68 12.47 -3.46
CA GLU A 179 -1.47 13.25 -4.68
C GLU A 179 -2.17 12.63 -5.88
N GLU A 180 -2.09 11.31 -6.07
CA GLU A 180 -2.82 10.61 -7.12
C GLU A 180 -4.34 10.79 -6.96
N THR A 181 -4.85 10.67 -5.74
CA THR A 181 -6.29 10.88 -5.44
C THR A 181 -6.72 12.31 -5.77
N ARG A 182 -5.89 13.31 -5.45
CA ARG A 182 -6.14 14.71 -5.82
C ARG A 182 -6.17 14.89 -7.34
N SER A 183 -5.22 14.32 -8.08
CA SER A 183 -5.19 14.41 -9.55
C SER A 183 -6.39 13.72 -10.21
N VAL A 184 -6.81 12.57 -9.68
CA VAL A 184 -8.04 11.89 -10.12
C VAL A 184 -9.29 12.73 -9.82
N SER A 185 -9.37 13.40 -8.68
CA SER A 185 -10.54 14.24 -8.35
C SER A 185 -10.74 15.38 -9.36
N ARG A 186 -9.66 15.93 -9.94
CA ARG A 186 -9.71 16.95 -11.00
C ARG A 186 -10.19 16.42 -12.34
N SER A 187 -10.11 15.10 -12.52
CA SER A 187 -10.54 14.35 -13.71
C SER A 187 -12.04 13.99 -13.69
N VAL A 188 -12.74 14.28 -12.58
CA VAL A 188 -14.18 14.09 -12.44
C VAL A 188 -14.93 15.26 -13.11
N ARG A 189 -15.78 14.96 -14.10
CA ARG A 189 -16.59 15.96 -14.82
C ARG A 189 -17.87 16.28 -14.07
N LEU A 190 -17.88 17.41 -13.37
CA LEU A 190 -19.08 17.97 -12.75
C LEU A 190 -19.63 19.14 -13.59
N PRO A 191 -20.92 19.49 -13.47
CA PRO A 191 -21.47 20.75 -13.97
C PRO A 191 -20.59 21.94 -13.56
N LEU A 192 -20.43 22.93 -14.45
CA LEU A 192 -19.48 24.05 -14.26
C LEU A 192 -19.64 24.77 -12.90
N MET A 193 -20.87 24.92 -12.42
CA MET A 193 -21.19 25.56 -11.13
C MET A 193 -20.65 24.79 -9.91
N LEU A 194 -20.38 23.49 -10.04
CA LEU A 194 -19.89 22.62 -8.96
C LEU A 194 -18.36 22.44 -8.98
N ILE A 195 -17.66 23.02 -9.97
CA ILE A 195 -16.19 22.96 -10.05
C ILE A 195 -15.49 23.54 -8.81
N PRO A 196 -15.90 24.71 -8.27
CA PRO A 196 -15.26 25.27 -7.07
C PRO A 196 -15.42 24.35 -5.85
N LEU A 197 -16.62 23.78 -5.68
CA LEU A 197 -16.92 22.83 -4.61
C LEU A 197 -16.06 21.56 -4.73
N ARG A 198 -15.90 21.04 -5.95
CA ARG A 198 -15.04 19.88 -6.22
C ARG A 198 -13.59 20.15 -5.82
N GLU A 199 -13.03 21.29 -6.23
CA GLU A 199 -11.64 21.64 -5.91
C GLU A 199 -11.46 21.85 -4.40
N PHE A 200 -12.44 22.45 -3.72
CA PHE A 200 -12.46 22.55 -2.26
C PHE A 200 -12.42 21.17 -1.60
N ILE A 201 -13.33 20.27 -1.97
CA ILE A 201 -13.38 18.90 -1.43
C ILE A 201 -12.07 18.14 -1.71
N ALA A 202 -11.53 18.27 -2.92
CA ALA A 202 -10.26 17.65 -3.30
C ALA A 202 -9.08 18.14 -2.46
N GLN A 203 -9.00 19.45 -2.21
CA GLN A 203 -7.97 20.05 -1.38
C GLN A 203 -8.11 19.65 0.09
N GLU A 204 -9.32 19.66 0.64
CA GLU A 204 -9.55 19.23 2.02
C GLU A 204 -9.27 17.74 2.20
N LEU A 205 -9.69 16.89 1.26
CA LEU A 205 -9.35 15.48 1.26
C LEU A 205 -7.83 15.28 1.23
N PHE A 206 -7.11 15.98 0.34
CA PHE A 206 -5.66 15.91 0.26
C PHE A 206 -4.97 16.30 1.58
N LYS A 207 -5.38 17.42 2.19
CA LYS A 207 -4.84 17.87 3.49
C LYS A 207 -5.10 16.84 4.59
N ILE A 208 -6.31 16.27 4.64
CA ILE A 208 -6.68 15.25 5.61
C ILE A 208 -5.85 13.98 5.41
N MET A 209 -5.68 13.54 4.16
CA MET A 209 -4.85 12.38 3.83
C MET A 209 -3.41 12.57 4.34
N LEU A 210 -2.79 13.73 4.11
CA LEU A 210 -1.45 14.01 4.62
C LEU A 210 -1.39 14.07 6.15
N ARG A 211 -2.40 14.69 6.79
CA ARG A 211 -2.50 14.76 8.26
C ARG A 211 -2.61 13.38 8.90
N VAL A 212 -3.31 12.44 8.25
CA VAL A 212 -3.44 11.05 8.71
C VAL A 212 -2.19 10.23 8.40
N ALA A 213 -1.51 10.52 7.28
CA ALA A 213 -0.39 9.72 6.79
C ALA A 213 0.78 9.69 7.78
N ARG A 214 1.19 10.85 8.32
CA ARG A 214 2.38 10.94 9.18
C ARG A 214 2.22 10.18 10.50
N PRO A 215 1.18 10.39 11.32
CA PRO A 215 1.01 9.64 12.56
C PRO A 215 0.84 8.14 12.31
N LEU A 216 0.05 7.76 11.30
CA LEU A 216 -0.17 6.36 10.99
C LEU A 216 1.13 5.64 10.57
N SER A 217 1.98 6.31 9.79
CA SER A 217 3.26 5.73 9.37
C SER A 217 4.17 5.45 10.56
N LEU A 218 4.24 6.37 11.53
CA LEU A 218 4.99 6.20 12.78
C LEU A 218 4.43 5.07 13.64
N GLU A 219 3.11 4.99 13.78
CA GLU A 219 2.44 3.91 14.52
C GLU A 219 2.75 2.53 13.92
N ILE A 220 2.62 2.40 12.59
CA ILE A 220 2.91 1.16 11.86
C ILE A 220 4.39 0.79 12.01
N ALA A 221 5.29 1.76 11.83
CA ALA A 221 6.73 1.57 11.99
C ALA A 221 7.07 1.07 13.39
N THR A 222 6.51 1.71 14.42
CA THR A 222 6.70 1.30 15.83
C THR A 222 6.23 -0.14 16.05
N VAL A 223 5.05 -0.51 15.54
CA VAL A 223 4.54 -1.88 15.70
C VAL A 223 5.38 -2.90 14.94
N ALA A 224 5.89 -2.56 13.76
CA ALA A 224 6.74 -3.41 12.95
C ALA A 224 8.12 -3.62 13.59
N CYS A 225 8.68 -2.57 14.19
CA CYS A 225 10.02 -2.58 14.77
C CYS A 225 10.06 -2.94 16.25
N ARG A 226 8.92 -3.04 16.95
CA ARG A 226 8.88 -3.56 18.33
C ARG A 226 9.55 -4.93 18.43
N THR A 227 10.70 -4.96 19.08
CA THR A 227 11.35 -6.16 19.56
C THR A 227 10.42 -6.82 20.57
N ARG A 228 10.18 -8.13 20.43
CA ARG A 228 9.59 -8.89 21.54
C ARG A 228 10.60 -8.75 22.67
N ALA A 229 10.20 -8.16 23.80
CA ALA A 229 11.05 -8.17 24.99
C ALA A 229 11.51 -9.62 25.22
N PRO A 230 12.79 -9.87 25.51
CA PRO A 230 13.16 -11.18 26.05
C PRO A 230 12.25 -11.40 27.26
N MET A 231 11.56 -12.55 27.31
CA MET A 231 11.11 -13.04 28.60
C MET A 231 12.38 -13.14 29.42
N THR A 232 12.57 -12.23 30.36
CA THR A 232 13.60 -12.39 31.37
C THR A 232 13.31 -13.71 32.07
N ASP A 233 14.25 -14.65 31.97
CA ASP A 233 14.34 -15.90 32.74
C ASP A 233 14.56 -15.59 34.24
N GLU A 234 13.78 -14.68 34.81
CA GLU A 234 13.77 -14.35 36.24
C GLU A 234 12.59 -14.97 36.98
N GLN A 235 12.00 -16.04 36.43
CA GLN A 235 11.02 -16.87 37.12
C GLN A 235 11.52 -18.28 37.51
N GLU A 236 12.81 -18.57 37.34
CA GLU A 236 13.39 -19.87 37.71
C GLU A 236 14.48 -19.80 38.80
N ARG A 237 14.35 -18.84 39.74
CA ARG A 237 15.04 -18.92 41.03
C ARG A 237 14.05 -18.77 42.19
N LEU A 238 13.34 -19.87 42.45
CA LEU A 238 12.88 -20.20 43.78
C LEU A 238 14.08 -20.22 44.74
N PRO A 239 14.07 -19.49 45.88
CA PRO A 239 14.85 -19.92 47.02
C PRO A 239 14.13 -21.13 47.64
N SER A 240 14.65 -22.32 47.35
CA SER A 240 14.53 -23.46 48.24
C SER A 240 15.21 -23.11 49.56
N PHE A 241 14.45 -22.87 50.62
CA PHE A 241 14.90 -23.20 51.98
C PHE A 241 13.70 -23.62 52.83
N THR A 242 13.66 -24.93 53.06
CA THR A 242 13.03 -25.62 54.18
C THR A 242 13.66 -25.20 55.51
N ALA A 243 12.84 -24.79 56.47
CA ALA A 243 12.78 -25.25 57.87
C ALA A 243 11.85 -24.32 58.66
#